data_AF-A0A0P7VUL6-F1
#
_entry.id   AF-A0A0P7VUL6-F1
#
_cell.length_a   1.000
_cell.length_b   1.000
_cell.length_c   1.000
_cell.angle_alpha   90.00
_cell.angle_beta   90.00
_cell.angle_gamma   90.00
#
_symmetry.space_group_name_H-M   'P 1'
#
loop_
_entity.id
_entity.type
_entity.pdbx_description
1 polymer ?
#
loop_
_entity_poly.entity_id
_entity_poly.type
_entity_poly.pdbx_seq_one_letter_code
_entity_poly.pdbx_strand_id
1 'polypeptide(L)'
;KVKRSRPLPVWSSLTEYLDYLQLDEPIIGLKHLVRVDSDGPDLKYLCRLCFAEGDLPSITFHVLGRRHRQKYLMTDRPDLVTWDVNSRSQSGKLVRAKAEVVERQDGRGIP
;
A
#
# COMPACT_ATOMS: atom_id res chain seq x y z
N LYS A 1 36.72 -9.18 -6.37
CA LYS A 1 35.81 -10.11 -7.07
C LYS A 1 34.45 -10.06 -6.38
N VAL A 2 33.52 -9.26 -6.88
CA VAL A 2 32.15 -9.19 -6.33
C VAL A 2 31.46 -10.51 -6.68
N LYS A 3 31.06 -11.28 -5.66
CA LYS A 3 30.38 -12.56 -5.84
C LYS A 3 29.06 -12.28 -6.56
N ARG A 4 28.81 -13.04 -7.63
CA ARG A 4 27.57 -13.02 -8.43
C ARG A 4 26.36 -12.92 -7.50
N SER A 5 25.67 -11.80 -7.57
CA SER A 5 24.39 -11.58 -6.92
C SER A 5 23.45 -12.70 -7.35
N ARG A 6 22.80 -13.37 -6.39
CA ARG A 6 21.63 -14.19 -6.70
C ARG A 6 20.68 -13.31 -7.53
N PRO A 7 20.18 -13.77 -8.68
CA PRO A 7 19.12 -13.04 -9.36
C PRO A 7 17.97 -12.88 -8.36
N LEU A 8 17.51 -11.64 -8.18
CA LEU A 8 16.32 -11.39 -7.37
C LEU A 8 15.14 -12.14 -8.01
N PRO A 9 14.18 -12.62 -7.21
CA PRO A 9 12.96 -13.20 -7.76
C PRO A 9 12.29 -12.18 -8.68
N VAL A 10 11.88 -12.62 -9.86
CA VAL A 10 10.99 -11.82 -10.71
C VAL A 10 9.59 -12.03 -10.17
N TRP A 11 8.99 -10.97 -9.61
CA TRP A 11 7.63 -11.01 -9.11
C TRP A 11 6.65 -10.89 -10.27
N SER A 12 5.53 -11.62 -10.21
CA SER A 12 4.45 -11.55 -11.21
C SER A 12 3.36 -10.54 -10.82
N SER A 13 3.27 -10.23 -9.53
CA SER A 13 2.27 -9.33 -8.95
C SER A 13 2.82 -8.56 -7.74
N LEU A 14 2.13 -7.48 -7.37
CA LEU A 14 2.43 -6.75 -6.14
C LEU A 14 2.19 -7.61 -4.89
N THR A 15 1.17 -8.48 -4.90
CA THR A 15 0.87 -9.35 -3.76
C THR A 15 2.05 -10.27 -3.44
N GLU A 16 2.64 -10.92 -4.45
CA GLU A 16 3.84 -11.75 -4.28
C GLU A 16 5.03 -10.94 -3.73
N TYR A 17 5.19 -9.70 -4.17
CA TYR A 17 6.24 -8.81 -3.68
C TYR A 17 6.02 -8.48 -2.19
N LEU A 18 4.79 -8.16 -1.79
CA LEU A 18 4.45 -7.86 -0.40
C LEU A 18 4.61 -9.08 0.52
N ASP A 19 4.24 -10.27 0.04
CA ASP A 19 4.39 -11.52 0.77
C ASP A 19 5.87 -11.90 0.95
N TYR A 20 6.71 -11.61 -0.05
CA TYR A 20 8.16 -11.75 0.06
C TYR A 20 8.76 -10.82 1.13
N LEU A 21 8.26 -9.58 1.23
CA LEU A 21 8.76 -8.60 2.19
C LEU A 21 8.38 -8.90 3.65
N GLN A 22 7.32 -9.68 3.90
CA GLN A 22 6.83 -10.03 5.24
C GLN A 22 6.75 -8.83 6.18
N LEU A 23 6.12 -7.75 5.72
CA LEU A 23 6.08 -6.48 6.44
C LEU A 23 5.23 -6.57 7.71
N ASP A 24 5.74 -6.04 8.82
CA ASP A 24 5.02 -5.84 10.10
C ASP A 24 4.20 -4.52 10.11
N GLU A 25 3.76 -4.09 8.93
CA GLU A 25 3.02 -2.85 8.75
C GLU A 25 1.67 -3.14 8.10
N PRO A 26 0.55 -2.63 8.62
CA PRO A 26 -0.77 -2.96 8.12
C PRO A 26 -0.97 -2.41 6.70
N ILE A 27 -1.39 -3.28 5.79
CA ILE A 27 -1.62 -2.93 4.39
C ILE A 27 -3.12 -2.92 4.14
N ILE A 28 -3.62 -1.79 3.64
CA ILE A 28 -5.04 -1.64 3.31
C ILE A 28 -5.20 -0.97 1.95
N GLY A 29 -6.33 -1.23 1.30
CA GLY A 29 -6.70 -0.55 0.07
C GLY A 29 -5.93 -0.97 -1.16
N LEU A 30 -5.41 -2.21 -1.20
CA LEU A 30 -4.80 -2.76 -2.43
C LEU A 30 -5.81 -2.82 -3.59
N LYS A 31 -7.12 -2.92 -3.31
CA LYS A 31 -8.21 -2.82 -4.30
C LYS A 31 -8.23 -1.53 -5.13
N HIS A 32 -7.55 -0.48 -4.64
CA HIS A 32 -7.43 0.79 -5.34
C HIS A 32 -6.21 0.84 -6.26
N LEU A 33 -5.31 -0.12 -6.17
CA LEU A 33 -4.20 -0.27 -7.09
C LEU A 33 -4.69 -0.95 -8.36
N VAL A 34 -4.18 -0.49 -9.49
CA VAL A 34 -4.37 -1.15 -10.78
C VAL A 34 -3.01 -1.26 -11.44
N ARG A 35 -2.73 -2.42 -12.06
CA ARG A 35 -1.54 -2.57 -12.88
C ARG A 35 -1.63 -1.64 -14.07
N VAL A 36 -0.53 -0.97 -14.39
CA VAL A 36 -0.41 -0.15 -15.60
C VAL A 36 0.57 -0.80 -16.56
N ASP A 37 0.30 -0.66 -17.85
CA ASP A 37 1.21 -1.13 -18.88
C ASP A 37 2.49 -0.27 -18.83
N SER A 38 3.62 -0.96 -18.85
CA SER A 38 4.94 -0.35 -18.90
C SER A 38 5.62 -0.88 -20.15
N ASP A 39 6.26 0.00 -20.91
CA ASP A 39 7.05 -0.37 -22.09
C ASP A 39 8.28 -1.24 -21.71
N GLY A 40 8.63 -1.25 -20.42
CA GLY A 40 9.73 -2.04 -19.86
C GLY A 40 9.30 -3.29 -19.09
N PRO A 41 10.27 -4.12 -18.65
CA PRO A 41 10.00 -5.34 -17.89
C PRO A 41 9.45 -5.09 -16.47
N ASP A 42 9.48 -3.83 -16.01
CA ASP A 42 9.11 -3.47 -14.66
C ASP A 42 7.59 -3.44 -14.46
N LEU A 43 7.15 -4.09 -13.38
CA LEU A 43 5.78 -4.01 -12.89
C LEU A 43 5.50 -2.62 -12.31
N LYS A 44 4.52 -1.93 -12.88
CA LYS A 44 4.03 -0.64 -12.40
C LYS A 44 2.58 -0.72 -11.98
N TYR A 45 2.24 0.06 -10.97
CA TYR A 45 0.89 0.17 -10.42
C TYR A 45 0.50 1.63 -10.22
N LEU A 46 -0.77 1.93 -10.48
CA LEU A 46 -1.41 3.20 -10.19
C LEU A 46 -2.39 3.02 -9.02
N CYS A 47 -2.21 3.81 -7.97
CA CYS A 47 -3.21 3.96 -6.92
C CYS A 47 -4.28 4.96 -7.36
N ARG A 48 -5.48 4.47 -7.71
CA ARG A 48 -6.63 5.31 -8.09
C ARG A 48 -7.12 6.19 -6.95
N LEU A 49 -6.92 5.74 -5.71
CA LEU A 49 -7.29 6.52 -4.54
C LEU A 49 -6.38 7.75 -4.38
N CYS A 50 -5.08 7.61 -4.58
CA CYS A 50 -4.10 8.67 -4.33
C CYS A 50 -3.57 9.36 -5.59
N PHE A 51 -3.93 8.87 -6.78
CA PHE A 51 -3.38 9.28 -8.07
C PHE A 51 -1.84 9.23 -8.08
N ALA A 52 -1.29 8.16 -7.50
CA ALA A 52 0.15 7.93 -7.40
C ALA A 52 0.51 6.66 -8.16
N GLU A 53 1.45 6.78 -9.09
CA GLU A 53 2.00 5.66 -9.86
C GLU A 53 3.43 5.36 -9.39
N GLY A 54 3.81 4.08 -9.43
CA GLY A 54 5.18 3.67 -9.17
C GLY A 54 5.43 2.21 -9.51
N ASP A 55 6.72 1.86 -9.56
CA ASP A 55 7.20 0.49 -9.53
C ASP A 55 6.90 -0.19 -8.17
N LEU A 56 7.13 -1.50 -8.09
CA LEU A 56 6.86 -2.32 -6.90
C LEU A 56 7.38 -1.69 -5.57
N PRO A 57 8.67 -1.33 -5.43
CA PRO A 57 9.16 -0.58 -4.28
C PRO A 57 8.37 0.70 -3.99
N SER A 58 8.21 1.58 -4.98
CA SER A 58 7.58 2.89 -4.83
C SER A 58 6.11 2.77 -4.41
N ILE A 59 5.35 1.89 -5.05
CA ILE A 59 3.94 1.69 -4.71
C ILE A 59 3.79 1.02 -3.33
N THR A 60 4.73 0.16 -2.94
CA THR A 60 4.76 -0.45 -1.60
C THR A 60 4.95 0.62 -0.53
N PHE A 61 5.99 1.47 -0.64
CA PHE A 61 6.17 2.58 0.30
C PHE A 61 4.97 3.54 0.31
N HIS A 62 4.33 3.73 -0.85
CA HIS A 62 3.13 4.54 -0.95
C HIS A 62 1.96 4.00 -0.11
N VAL A 63 1.61 2.69 -0.24
CA VAL A 63 0.46 2.11 0.48
C VAL A 63 0.70 1.93 1.97
N LEU A 64 1.95 1.79 2.40
CA LEU A 64 2.33 1.81 3.81
C LEU A 64 2.28 3.23 4.41
N GLY A 65 2.26 4.24 3.56
CA GLY A 65 2.31 5.64 3.95
C GLY A 65 1.04 6.10 4.68
N ARG A 66 1.23 7.02 5.64
CA ARG A 66 0.14 7.67 6.40
C ARG A 66 -0.93 8.26 5.48
N ARG A 67 -0.52 8.93 4.39
CA ARG A 67 -1.42 9.63 3.48
C ARG A 67 -2.41 8.67 2.81
N HIS A 68 -1.92 7.53 2.33
CA HIS A 68 -2.76 6.50 1.72
C HIS A 68 -3.76 5.95 2.73
N ARG A 69 -3.27 5.48 3.89
CA ARG A 69 -4.12 4.93 4.95
C ARG A 69 -5.19 5.91 5.42
N GLN A 70 -4.82 7.18 5.61
CA GLN A 70 -5.77 8.22 6.00
C GLN A 70 -6.85 8.44 4.93
N LYS A 71 -6.46 8.52 3.65
CA LYS A 71 -7.42 8.70 2.56
C LYS A 71 -8.35 7.49 2.43
N TYR A 72 -7.82 6.28 2.58
CA TYR A 72 -8.62 5.05 2.57
C TYR A 72 -9.64 5.06 3.71
N LEU A 73 -9.20 5.34 4.94
CA LEU A 73 -10.11 5.38 6.09
C LEU A 73 -11.21 6.43 5.91
N MET A 74 -10.89 7.59 5.35
CA MET A 74 -11.88 8.65 5.08
C MET A 74 -12.87 8.30 3.96
N THR A 75 -12.47 7.49 2.97
CA THR A 75 -13.28 7.17 1.79
C THR A 75 -14.02 5.85 1.92
N ASP A 76 -13.36 4.80 2.39
CA ASP A 76 -13.85 3.42 2.40
C ASP A 76 -14.38 2.96 3.76
N ARG A 77 -13.86 3.50 4.87
CA ARG A 77 -14.27 3.14 6.24
C ARG A 77 -14.50 4.38 7.11
N PRO A 78 -15.39 5.32 6.69
CA PRO A 78 -15.65 6.55 7.44
C PRO A 78 -16.22 6.28 8.84
N ASP A 79 -16.81 5.10 9.07
CA ASP A 79 -17.25 4.62 10.37
C ASP A 79 -16.11 4.48 11.40
N LEU A 80 -14.89 4.24 10.94
CA LEU A 80 -13.71 4.12 11.81
C LEU A 80 -13.01 5.46 12.06
N VAL A 81 -13.42 6.51 11.34
CA VAL A 81 -12.89 7.87 11.43
C VAL A 81 -13.58 8.59 12.58
N THR A 82 -12.94 8.57 13.75
CA THR A 82 -13.45 9.23 14.98
C THR A 82 -12.78 10.58 15.24
N TRP A 83 -11.94 11.06 14.32
CA TRP A 83 -11.19 12.30 14.46
C TRP A 83 -11.76 13.42 13.61
N ASP A 84 -11.45 14.65 14.00
CA ASP A 84 -11.81 15.84 13.23
C ASP A 84 -11.11 15.80 11.85
N VAL A 85 -11.91 15.70 10.79
CA VAL A 85 -11.44 15.61 9.40
C VAL A 85 -10.75 16.90 8.93
N ASN A 86 -11.00 18.03 9.61
CA ASN A 86 -10.33 19.31 9.35
C ASN A 86 -8.96 19.42 10.04
N SER A 87 -8.66 18.56 11.00
CA SER A 87 -7.36 18.51 11.66
C SER A 87 -6.32 17.82 10.76
N ARG A 88 -5.42 18.65 10.20
CA ARG A 88 -4.42 18.28 9.17
C ARG A 88 -3.38 17.26 9.63
N SER A 89 -3.25 17.01 10.93
CA SER A 89 -2.21 16.13 11.48
C SER A 89 -2.81 15.09 12.43
N GLN A 90 -3.43 14.06 11.85
CA GLN A 90 -3.72 12.86 12.63
C GLN A 90 -2.43 12.15 12.98
N SER A 91 -2.34 11.69 14.23
CA SER A 91 -1.16 10.94 14.66
C SER A 91 -0.99 9.71 13.76
N GLY A 92 0.21 9.53 13.20
CA GLY A 92 0.52 8.37 12.35
C GLY A 92 0.23 7.04 13.07
N LYS A 93 0.37 7.03 14.41
CA LYS A 93 0.03 5.89 15.27
C LYS A 93 -1.47 5.55 15.22
N LEU A 94 -2.36 6.54 15.33
CA LEU A 94 -3.80 6.30 15.25
C LEU A 94 -4.20 5.78 13.87
N VAL A 95 -3.69 6.40 12.80
CA VAL A 95 -3.97 5.98 11.42
C VAL A 95 -3.48 4.55 11.19
N ARG A 96 -2.30 4.18 11.70
CA ARG A 96 -1.77 2.81 11.64
C ARG A 96 -2.65 1.83 12.42
N ALA A 97 -3.01 2.13 13.67
CA ALA A 97 -3.85 1.26 14.48
C ALA A 97 -5.22 1.01 13.83
N LYS A 98 -5.81 2.03 13.20
CA LYS A 98 -7.08 1.90 12.47
C LYS A 98 -6.92 1.09 11.19
N ALA A 99 -5.80 1.25 10.49
CA ALA A 99 -5.49 0.41 9.33
C ALA A 99 -5.34 -1.06 9.71
N GLU A 100 -4.74 -1.36 10.86
CA GLU A 100 -4.61 -2.73 11.37
C GLU A 100 -5.99 -3.35 11.68
N VAL A 101 -6.92 -2.58 12.25
CA VAL A 101 -8.29 -3.05 12.46
C VAL A 101 -8.97 -3.39 11.13
N VAL A 102 -8.83 -2.52 10.12
CA VAL A 102 -9.38 -2.76 8.78
C VAL A 102 -8.77 -4.00 8.14
N GLU A 103 -7.44 -4.13 8.16
CA GLU A 103 -6.75 -5.29 7.57
C GLU A 103 -7.23 -6.61 8.19
N ARG A 104 -7.52 -6.63 9.51
CA ARG A 104 -8.06 -7.80 10.20
C ARG A 104 -9.53 -8.09 9.86
N GLN A 105 -10.32 -7.05 9.56
CA GLN A 105 -11.76 -7.19 9.25
C GLN A 105 -11.99 -7.54 7.78
N ASP A 106 -11.34 -6.80 6.88
CA ASP A 106 -11.63 -6.75 5.45
C ASP A 106 -10.49 -7.34 4.61
N GLY A 107 -9.33 -7.64 5.24
CA GLY A 107 -8.10 -8.01 4.55
C GLY A 107 -7.39 -6.82 3.92
N ARG A 108 -6.35 -7.11 3.14
CA ARG A 108 -5.54 -6.09 2.42
C ARG A 108 -6.24 -5.53 1.17
N GLY A 109 -7.23 -6.27 0.66
CA GLY A 109 -7.73 -6.14 -0.72
C GLY A 109 -6.79 -6.80 -1.74
N ILE A 110 -7.20 -6.80 -3.02
CA ILE A 110 -6.44 -7.39 -4.12
C ILE A 110 -6.33 -6.34 -5.26
N PRO A 111 -5.13 -6.07 -5.80
CA PRO A 111 -4.91 -5.19 -6.96
C PRO A 111 -5.55 -5.70 -8.26
#